data_AF-A0AA48RAB9-F1
#
_entry.id   AF-A0AA48RAB9-F1
#
_cell.length_a   1.000
_cell.length_b   1.000
_cell.length_c   1.000
_cell.angle_alpha   90.00
_cell.angle_beta   90.00
_cell.angle_gamma   90.00
#
_symmetry.space_group_name_H-M   'P 1'
#
loop_
_entity.id
_entity.type
_entity.pdbx_description
1 polymer ?
#
loop_
_entity_poly.entity_id
_entity_poly.type
_entity_poly.pdbx_seq_one_letter_code
_entity_poly.pdbx_strand_id
1 'polypeptide(L)'
;MSNVTLIDNYDSFTFNLVHYFGQLGANVAVHRNDAVSVAEVLAAAPDAIVLSPGPCTPHEAGICMDLIRAAAPTVPIFGVCLGHQSIGEVFGGEVIRAPLPIHGKMATILHKGDAVFRGIEGPFQATRYHSLVVKRETLPDCLRVTAETPDGLIMALSHNTLPVHGVQFHPESITSQHGHKILQNFLDLAREWNEGGRRAKVA
;
A
#
# COMPACT_ATOMS: atom_id res chain seq x y z
N MET A 1 -0.18 -19.16 -7.93
CA MET A 1 0.42 -18.65 -6.67
C MET A 1 1.11 -17.35 -7.03
N SER A 2 0.76 -16.23 -6.41
CA SER A 2 1.34 -14.92 -6.77
C SER A 2 2.68 -14.73 -6.07
N ASN A 3 3.72 -14.34 -6.80
CA ASN A 3 5.01 -13.99 -6.21
C ASN A 3 5.01 -12.51 -5.78
N VAL A 4 5.17 -12.26 -4.49
CA VAL A 4 5.13 -10.92 -3.89
C VAL A 4 6.53 -10.55 -3.42
N THR A 5 7.05 -9.42 -3.87
CA THR A 5 8.24 -8.81 -3.25
C THR A 5 7.78 -7.81 -2.21
N LEU A 6 8.13 -8.04 -0.94
CA LEU A 6 7.86 -7.14 0.16
C LEU A 6 9.15 -6.38 0.52
N ILE A 7 9.08 -5.05 0.48
CA ILE A 7 10.15 -4.17 0.95
C ILE A 7 9.88 -3.83 2.42
N ASP A 8 10.77 -4.31 3.29
CA ASP A 8 10.78 -4.07 4.72
C ASP A 8 11.44 -2.72 5.02
N ASN A 9 10.65 -1.78 5.54
CA ASN A 9 11.12 -0.50 6.05
C ASN A 9 11.45 -0.54 7.55
N TYR A 10 11.93 -1.68 8.07
CA TYR A 10 12.34 -1.88 9.46
C TYR A 10 11.21 -1.69 10.48
N ASP A 11 10.01 -2.16 10.15
CA ASP A 11 8.85 -2.10 11.04
C ASP A 11 8.57 -3.43 11.73
N SER A 12 8.17 -3.35 13.00
CA SER A 12 7.85 -4.51 13.82
C SER A 12 6.66 -5.32 13.30
N PHE A 13 5.80 -4.73 12.45
CA PHE A 13 4.61 -5.38 11.88
C PHE A 13 4.85 -5.94 10.47
N THR A 14 6.03 -5.73 9.86
CA THR A 14 6.34 -6.24 8.51
C THR A 14 6.03 -7.75 8.39
N PHE A 15 6.42 -8.55 9.37
CA PHE A 15 6.18 -9.99 9.31
C PHE A 15 4.70 -10.36 9.44
N ASN A 16 3.83 -9.54 10.03
CA ASN A 16 2.39 -9.81 10.00
C ASN A 16 1.85 -9.75 8.56
N LEU A 17 2.31 -8.79 7.74
CA LEU A 17 1.99 -8.76 6.31
C LEU A 17 2.48 -10.03 5.62
N VAL A 18 3.72 -10.47 5.89
CA VAL A 18 4.29 -11.71 5.32
C VAL A 18 3.40 -12.91 5.64
N HIS A 19 2.99 -13.06 6.91
CA HIS A 19 2.14 -14.16 7.34
C HIS A 19 0.76 -14.10 6.68
N TYR A 20 0.13 -12.92 6.61
CA TYR A 20 -1.21 -12.78 6.04
C TYR A 20 -1.19 -13.04 4.53
N PHE A 21 -0.22 -12.50 3.79
CA PHE A 21 -0.06 -12.81 2.37
C PHE A 21 0.24 -14.31 2.15
N GLY A 22 1.04 -14.93 3.00
CA GLY A 22 1.28 -16.38 2.96
C GLY A 22 0.01 -17.21 3.20
N GLN A 23 -0.85 -16.81 4.14
CA GLN A 23 -2.15 -17.45 4.38
C GLN A 23 -3.11 -17.33 3.19
N LEU A 24 -3.00 -16.24 2.41
CA LEU A 24 -3.74 -16.03 1.18
C LEU A 24 -3.09 -16.74 -0.03
N GLY A 25 -2.03 -17.52 0.19
CA GLY A 25 -1.36 -18.31 -0.84
C GLY A 25 -0.40 -17.51 -1.71
N ALA A 26 0.11 -16.36 -1.26
CA ALA A 26 1.22 -15.68 -1.93
C ALA A 26 2.57 -16.26 -1.50
N ASN A 27 3.52 -16.30 -2.42
CA ASN A 27 4.93 -16.58 -2.12
C ASN A 27 5.65 -15.24 -1.89
N VAL A 28 6.06 -14.96 -0.65
CA VAL A 28 6.56 -13.64 -0.25
C VAL A 28 8.08 -13.65 -0.10
N ALA A 29 8.76 -12.85 -0.90
CA ALA A 29 10.20 -12.57 -0.76
C ALA A 29 10.38 -11.22 -0.05
N VAL A 30 11.07 -11.21 1.09
CA VAL A 30 11.27 -10.01 1.92
C VAL A 30 12.68 -9.47 1.73
N HIS A 31 12.78 -8.17 1.43
CA HIS A 31 14.05 -7.46 1.31
C HIS A 31 13.99 -6.17 2.12
N ARG A 32 15.06 -5.82 2.83
CA ARG A 32 15.16 -4.51 3.47
C ARG A 32 15.32 -3.42 2.42
N ASN A 33 14.80 -2.24 2.71
CA ASN A 33 14.78 -1.10 1.79
C ASN A 33 16.16 -0.57 1.37
N ASP A 34 17.23 -1.02 2.02
CA ASP A 34 18.63 -0.66 1.79
C ASP A 34 19.51 -1.85 1.36
N ALA A 35 18.95 -3.06 1.32
CA ALA A 35 19.66 -4.30 1.05
C ALA A 35 19.38 -4.89 -0.35
N VAL A 36 18.59 -4.21 -1.17
CA VAL A 36 18.27 -4.60 -2.54
C VAL A 36 18.16 -3.35 -3.41
N SER A 37 18.56 -3.45 -4.67
CA SER A 37 18.38 -2.38 -5.66
C SER A 37 17.05 -2.50 -6.41
N VAL A 38 16.58 -1.38 -6.97
CA VAL A 38 15.39 -1.35 -7.85
C VAL A 38 15.55 -2.32 -9.03
N ALA A 39 16.75 -2.39 -9.61
CA ALA A 39 17.03 -3.27 -10.73
C ALA A 39 16.89 -4.75 -10.36
N GLU A 40 17.38 -5.16 -9.19
CA GLU A 40 17.25 -6.53 -8.69
C GLU A 40 15.79 -6.90 -8.43
N VAL A 41 15.01 -5.99 -7.82
CA VAL A 41 13.57 -6.22 -7.58
C VAL A 41 12.83 -6.42 -8.91
N LEU A 42 13.07 -5.57 -9.90
CA LEU A 42 12.41 -5.69 -11.21
C LEU A 42 12.89 -6.92 -12.00
N ALA A 43 14.18 -7.28 -11.89
CA ALA A 43 14.73 -8.47 -12.54
C ALA A 43 14.14 -9.78 -11.97
N ALA A 44 13.72 -9.78 -10.70
CA ALA A 44 13.01 -10.90 -10.10
C ALA A 44 11.58 -11.09 -10.65
N ALA A 45 11.08 -10.15 -11.45
CA ALA A 45 9.77 -10.17 -12.10
C ALA A 45 8.60 -10.54 -11.16
N PRO A 46 8.41 -9.82 -10.03
CA PRO A 46 7.32 -10.11 -9.09
C PRO A 46 5.95 -9.87 -9.73
N ASP A 47 4.94 -10.64 -9.29
CA ASP A 47 3.55 -10.39 -9.67
C ASP A 47 2.98 -9.16 -8.95
N ALA A 48 3.53 -8.81 -7.78
CA ALA A 48 3.17 -7.62 -7.02
C ALA A 48 4.30 -7.18 -6.08
N ILE A 49 4.33 -5.89 -5.78
CA ILE A 49 5.24 -5.28 -4.82
C ILE A 49 4.44 -4.76 -3.62
N VAL A 50 4.93 -5.02 -2.41
CA VAL A 50 4.36 -4.50 -1.16
C VAL A 50 5.41 -3.65 -0.45
N LEU A 51 5.06 -2.43 -0.08
CA LEU A 51 5.91 -1.54 0.71
C LEU A 51 5.37 -1.49 2.14
N SER A 52 6.14 -1.99 3.09
CA SER A 52 5.69 -2.13 4.48
C SER A 52 5.66 -0.77 5.21
N PRO A 53 5.03 -0.71 6.39
CA PRO A 53 5.22 0.40 7.32
C PRO A 53 6.70 0.55 7.70
N GLY A 54 7.04 1.69 8.28
CA GLY A 54 8.39 2.00 8.74
C GLY A 54 8.42 3.28 9.56
N PRO A 55 9.52 3.54 10.29
CA PRO A 55 9.80 4.84 10.86
C PRO A 55 10.21 5.82 9.74
N CYS A 56 10.46 7.08 10.12
CA CYS A 56 11.00 8.13 9.25
C CYS A 56 10.02 8.65 8.18
N THR A 57 10.52 9.51 7.30
CA THR A 57 9.78 10.08 6.17
C THR A 57 9.99 9.24 4.89
N PRO A 58 9.11 9.37 3.88
CA PRO A 58 9.30 8.71 2.58
C PRO A 58 10.67 8.91 1.93
N HIS A 59 11.30 10.07 2.12
CA HIS A 59 12.62 10.39 1.56
C HIS A 59 13.77 9.60 2.20
N GLU A 60 13.54 9.04 3.39
CA GLU A 60 14.51 8.25 4.14
C GLU A 60 14.26 6.74 3.98
N ALA A 61 13.20 6.34 3.25
CA ALA A 61 12.73 4.96 3.11
C ALA A 61 13.50 4.15 2.05
N GLY A 62 14.83 4.33 1.97
CA GLY A 62 15.70 3.62 1.05
C GLY A 62 15.21 3.67 -0.40
N ILE A 63 15.12 2.51 -1.06
CA ILE A 63 14.72 2.42 -2.47
C ILE A 63 13.23 2.70 -2.75
N CYS A 64 12.38 2.86 -1.73
CA CYS A 64 10.92 2.81 -1.90
C CYS A 64 10.41 3.79 -2.96
N MET A 65 10.83 5.06 -2.92
CA MET A 65 10.35 6.07 -3.87
C MET A 65 10.79 5.76 -5.31
N ASP A 66 12.05 5.35 -5.49
CA ASP A 66 12.59 5.02 -6.81
C ASP A 66 11.96 3.73 -7.36
N LEU A 67 11.69 2.76 -6.49
CA LEU A 67 10.99 1.54 -6.84
C LEU A 67 9.56 1.84 -7.31
N ILE A 68 8.82 2.72 -6.63
CA ILE A 68 7.47 3.12 -7.09
C ILE A 68 7.54 3.75 -8.47
N ARG A 69 8.46 4.71 -8.70
CA ARG A 69 8.61 5.38 -10.00
C ARG A 69 8.89 4.39 -11.13
N ALA A 70 9.77 3.43 -10.88
CA ALA A 70 10.19 2.46 -11.88
C ALA A 70 9.14 1.36 -12.12
N ALA A 71 8.49 0.88 -11.07
CA ALA A 71 7.64 -0.30 -11.12
C ALA A 71 6.16 -0.01 -11.41
N ALA A 72 5.63 1.14 -10.95
CA ALA A 72 4.20 1.47 -11.04
C ALA A 72 3.57 1.33 -12.44
N PRO A 73 4.27 1.63 -13.56
CA PRO A 73 3.72 1.43 -14.90
C PRO A 73 3.48 -0.04 -15.28
N THR A 74 4.15 -0.98 -14.61
CA THR A 74 4.24 -2.37 -15.06
C THR A 74 3.87 -3.41 -14.00
N VAL A 75 4.07 -3.12 -12.72
CA VAL A 75 3.89 -4.05 -11.61
C VAL A 75 2.91 -3.45 -10.60
N PRO A 76 1.89 -4.20 -10.16
CA PRO A 76 1.01 -3.81 -9.06
C PRO A 76 1.76 -3.47 -7.76
N ILE A 77 1.42 -2.36 -7.12
CA ILE A 77 2.05 -1.89 -5.88
C ILE A 77 1.00 -1.68 -4.79
N PHE A 78 1.29 -2.19 -3.60
CA PHE A 78 0.54 -1.90 -2.37
C PHE A 78 1.42 -1.27 -1.31
N GLY A 79 1.07 -0.06 -0.85
CA GLY A 79 1.76 0.61 0.24
C GLY A 79 0.96 0.60 1.54
N VAL A 80 1.61 0.26 2.66
CA VAL A 80 1.01 0.35 4.00
C VAL A 80 1.74 1.41 4.82
N CYS A 81 0.99 2.33 5.43
CA CYS A 81 1.51 3.40 6.28
C CYS A 81 2.63 4.23 5.59
N LEU A 82 3.90 3.99 5.90
CA LEU A 82 5.03 4.63 5.19
C LEU A 82 5.00 4.33 3.69
N GLY A 83 4.69 3.09 3.28
CA GLY A 83 4.53 2.76 1.86
C GLY A 83 3.41 3.55 1.17
N HIS A 84 2.31 3.82 1.89
CA HIS A 84 1.22 4.68 1.40
C HIS A 84 1.67 6.14 1.25
N GLN A 85 2.45 6.64 2.21
CA GLN A 85 3.01 7.99 2.18
C GLN A 85 4.00 8.14 1.01
N SER A 86 4.86 7.14 0.78
CA SER A 86 5.77 7.11 -0.37
C SER A 86 5.02 7.13 -1.70
N ILE A 87 3.88 6.46 -1.82
CA ILE A 87 3.02 6.56 -3.01
C ILE A 87 2.52 8.00 -3.17
N GLY A 88 1.98 8.61 -2.11
CA GLY A 88 1.51 9.99 -2.14
C GLY A 88 2.58 10.96 -2.66
N GLU A 89 3.79 10.90 -2.08
CA GLU A 89 4.95 11.72 -2.45
C GLU A 89 5.40 11.51 -3.89
N VAL A 90 5.55 10.25 -4.32
CA VAL A 90 6.07 9.93 -5.67
C VAL A 90 5.19 10.51 -6.78
N PHE A 91 3.88 10.56 -6.57
CA PHE A 91 2.94 11.10 -7.55
C PHE A 91 2.68 12.61 -7.39
N GLY A 92 3.29 13.27 -6.40
CA GLY A 92 3.27 14.72 -6.24
C GLY A 92 2.41 15.25 -5.09
N GLY A 93 1.90 14.39 -4.21
CA GLY A 93 1.27 14.80 -2.96
C GLY A 93 2.30 15.18 -1.89
N GLU A 94 1.94 16.07 -0.97
CA GLU A 94 2.79 16.45 0.16
C GLU A 94 2.50 15.54 1.37
N VAL A 95 3.53 15.03 2.05
CA VAL A 95 3.37 14.35 3.34
C VAL A 95 3.69 15.30 4.48
N ILE A 96 2.69 15.54 5.32
CA ILE A 96 2.76 16.48 6.45
C ILE A 96 2.55 15.76 7.78
N ARG A 97 2.85 16.45 8.88
CA ARG A 97 2.44 15.97 10.21
C ARG A 97 0.92 15.92 10.30
N ALA A 98 0.41 14.81 10.84
CA ALA A 98 -1.00 14.66 11.15
C ALA A 98 -1.42 15.72 12.19
N PRO A 99 -2.64 16.28 12.09
CA PRO A 99 -3.16 17.23 13.09
C PRO A 99 -3.14 16.66 14.51
N LEU A 100 -3.37 15.35 14.63
CA LEU A 100 -3.19 14.58 15.84
C LEU A 100 -2.35 13.33 15.53
N PRO A 101 -1.12 13.23 16.06
CA PRO A 101 -0.35 11.99 15.99
C PRO A 101 -1.07 10.87 16.76
N ILE A 102 -1.18 9.70 16.14
CA ILE A 102 -1.85 8.54 16.74
C ILE A 102 -0.91 7.35 16.76
N HIS A 103 -0.81 6.69 17.92
CA HIS A 103 -0.09 5.43 18.07
C HIS A 103 -0.98 4.40 18.78
N GLY A 104 -1.32 3.31 18.08
CA GLY A 104 -2.09 2.19 18.63
C GLY A 104 -3.54 2.51 18.95
N LYS A 105 -4.19 3.44 18.23
CA LYS A 105 -5.62 3.72 18.40
C LYS A 105 -6.43 3.24 17.21
N MET A 106 -7.66 2.82 17.51
CA MET A 106 -8.67 2.53 16.50
C MET A 106 -9.23 3.83 15.91
N ALA A 107 -9.52 3.80 14.63
CA ALA A 107 -10.28 4.85 13.96
C ALA A 107 -11.30 4.24 13.00
N THR A 108 -12.41 4.96 12.85
CA THR A 108 -13.41 4.67 11.83
C THR A 108 -12.86 5.02 10.45
N ILE A 109 -12.92 4.05 9.54
CA ILE A 109 -12.54 4.18 8.14
C ILE A 109 -13.81 4.21 7.29
N LEU A 110 -14.04 5.33 6.61
CA LEU A 110 -15.12 5.52 5.64
C LEU A 110 -14.57 5.19 4.24
N HIS A 111 -15.30 4.39 3.47
CA HIS A 111 -14.93 4.02 2.10
C HIS A 111 -16.19 3.73 1.26
N LYS A 112 -16.02 3.51 -0.06
CA LYS A 112 -17.14 3.28 -1.00
C LYS A 112 -17.19 1.85 -1.56
N GLY A 113 -16.54 0.91 -0.88
CA GLY A 113 -16.47 -0.51 -1.29
C GLY A 113 -15.69 -0.76 -2.59
N ASP A 114 -14.80 0.14 -2.98
CA ASP A 114 -14.04 0.09 -4.24
C ASP A 114 -12.54 -0.18 -4.01
N ALA A 115 -11.79 -0.42 -5.10
CA ALA A 115 -10.36 -0.78 -5.04
C ALA A 115 -10.10 -1.93 -4.03
N VAL A 116 -9.21 -1.71 -3.05
CA VAL A 116 -8.88 -2.71 -2.04
C VAL A 116 -10.01 -2.97 -1.03
N PHE A 117 -11.11 -2.20 -1.09
CA PHE A 117 -12.28 -2.35 -0.21
C PHE A 117 -13.44 -3.14 -0.83
N ARG A 118 -13.25 -3.76 -2.00
CA ARG A 118 -14.27 -4.59 -2.66
C ARG A 118 -14.90 -5.61 -1.70
N GLY A 119 -16.23 -5.58 -1.60
CA GLY A 119 -17.00 -6.51 -0.76
C GLY A 119 -16.88 -6.29 0.75
N ILE A 120 -16.42 -5.11 1.19
CA ILE A 120 -16.55 -4.64 2.57
C ILE A 120 -17.74 -3.67 2.61
N GLU A 121 -18.68 -3.89 3.53
CA GLU A 121 -19.88 -3.09 3.66
C GLU A 121 -19.76 -2.09 4.81
N GLY A 122 -20.09 -0.83 4.53
CA GLY A 122 -20.13 0.23 5.53
C GLY A 122 -18.75 0.58 6.12
N PRO A 123 -18.71 1.51 7.07
CA PRO A 123 -17.47 1.90 7.73
C PRO A 123 -16.97 0.80 8.68
N PHE A 124 -15.65 0.72 8.86
CA PHE A 124 -15.02 -0.26 9.75
C PHE A 124 -13.97 0.37 10.66
N GLN A 125 -13.51 -0.37 11.67
CA GLN A 125 -12.47 0.05 12.60
C GLN A 125 -11.10 -0.49 12.18
N ALA A 126 -10.11 0.40 12.09
CA ALA A 126 -8.72 0.04 11.79
C ALA A 126 -7.73 0.71 12.74
N THR A 127 -6.58 0.06 12.93
CA THR A 127 -5.51 0.51 13.82
C THR A 127 -4.60 1.50 13.10
N ARG A 128 -4.30 2.62 13.76
CA ARG A 128 -3.43 3.68 13.26
C ARG A 128 -2.18 3.82 14.14
N TYR A 129 -1.02 3.94 13.51
CA TYR A 129 0.28 4.15 14.19
C TYR A 129 1.09 5.34 13.66
N HIS A 130 0.48 6.20 12.83
CA HIS A 130 1.19 7.20 12.06
C HIS A 130 1.13 8.62 12.68
N SER A 131 2.25 9.33 12.54
CA SER A 131 2.41 10.76 12.86
C SER A 131 2.38 11.65 11.62
N LEU A 132 2.47 11.06 10.42
CA LEU A 132 2.44 11.72 9.13
C LEU A 132 1.22 11.27 8.32
N VAL A 133 0.77 12.12 7.40
CA VAL A 133 -0.34 11.84 6.47
C VAL A 133 -0.09 12.51 5.13
N VAL A 134 -0.66 11.96 4.06
CA VAL A 134 -0.75 12.66 2.78
C VAL A 134 -1.76 13.80 2.92
N LYS A 135 -1.35 15.00 2.54
CA LYS A 135 -2.16 16.23 2.60
C LYS A 135 -3.16 16.27 1.45
N ARG A 136 -4.43 16.49 1.77
CA ARG A 136 -5.55 16.44 0.81
C ARG A 136 -5.47 17.55 -0.23
N GLU A 137 -5.09 18.75 0.19
CA GLU A 137 -5.09 19.96 -0.64
C GLU A 137 -4.03 19.90 -1.75
N THR A 138 -3.01 19.07 -1.58
CA THR A 138 -1.93 18.87 -2.54
C THR A 138 -2.07 17.56 -3.33
N LEU A 139 -3.17 16.83 -3.14
CA LEU A 139 -3.31 15.53 -3.78
C LEU A 139 -3.43 15.71 -5.30
N PRO A 140 -2.57 15.08 -6.11
CA PRO A 140 -2.58 15.22 -7.56
C PRO A 140 -3.80 14.50 -8.17
N ASP A 141 -4.29 14.98 -9.31
CA ASP A 141 -5.46 14.42 -10.00
C ASP A 141 -5.29 12.96 -10.43
N CYS A 142 -4.06 12.45 -10.51
CA CYS A 142 -3.79 11.04 -10.83
C CYS A 142 -4.07 10.08 -9.67
N LEU A 143 -4.16 10.59 -8.43
CA LEU A 143 -4.47 9.84 -7.23
C LEU A 143 -5.89 10.14 -6.77
N ARG A 144 -6.60 9.08 -6.40
CA ARG A 144 -7.97 9.16 -5.88
C ARG A 144 -8.01 8.65 -4.44
N VAL A 145 -8.67 9.42 -3.57
CA VAL A 145 -8.97 8.99 -2.20
C VAL A 145 -10.02 7.87 -2.24
N THR A 146 -9.67 6.72 -1.69
CA THR A 146 -10.54 5.53 -1.61
C THR A 146 -11.06 5.27 -0.21
N ALA A 147 -10.39 5.82 0.81
CA ALA A 147 -10.90 5.84 2.17
C ALA A 147 -10.42 7.07 2.94
N GLU A 148 -11.20 7.49 3.92
CA GLU A 148 -10.91 8.61 4.80
C GLU A 148 -11.51 8.41 6.20
N THR A 149 -11.04 9.16 7.19
CA THR A 149 -11.72 9.26 8.49
C THR A 149 -12.87 10.28 8.42
N PRO A 150 -13.81 10.29 9.40
CA PRO A 150 -14.90 11.26 9.43
C PRO A 150 -14.48 12.74 9.44
N ASP A 151 -13.27 13.03 9.95
CA ASP A 151 -12.64 14.36 9.93
C ASP A 151 -11.83 14.65 8.65
N GLY A 152 -11.89 13.76 7.66
CA GLY A 152 -11.32 13.99 6.33
C GLY A 152 -9.84 13.63 6.17
N LEU A 153 -9.21 12.92 7.11
CA LEU A 153 -7.85 12.44 6.91
C LEU A 153 -7.85 11.33 5.87
N ILE A 154 -6.93 11.42 4.90
CA ILE A 154 -6.77 10.40 3.85
C ILE A 154 -6.29 9.09 4.49
N MET A 155 -7.09 8.04 4.34
CA MET A 155 -6.80 6.72 4.88
C MET A 155 -6.48 5.68 3.80
N ALA A 156 -6.82 5.94 2.55
CA ALA A 156 -6.37 5.14 1.42
C ALA A 156 -6.37 5.92 0.11
N LEU A 157 -5.48 5.51 -0.79
CA LEU A 157 -5.29 6.07 -2.12
C LEU A 157 -5.30 4.94 -3.16
N SER A 158 -5.72 5.29 -4.38
CA SER A 158 -5.58 4.48 -5.59
C SER A 158 -5.16 5.38 -6.74
N HIS A 159 -4.21 4.94 -7.56
CA HIS A 159 -3.95 5.62 -8.83
C HIS A 159 -5.12 5.38 -9.80
N ASN A 160 -5.40 6.35 -10.66
CA ASN A 160 -6.55 6.28 -11.59
C ASN A 160 -6.32 5.32 -12.76
N THR A 161 -5.09 5.17 -13.20
CA THR A 161 -4.73 4.36 -14.39
C THR A 161 -3.69 3.28 -14.15
N LEU A 162 -3.06 3.26 -12.97
CA LEU A 162 -1.96 2.35 -12.63
C LEU A 162 -2.42 1.43 -11.50
N PRO A 163 -1.89 0.20 -11.38
CA PRO A 163 -2.27 -0.77 -10.35
C PRO A 163 -1.63 -0.45 -8.99
N VAL A 164 -1.71 0.81 -8.57
CA VAL A 164 -1.09 1.32 -7.34
C VAL A 164 -2.17 1.66 -6.34
N HIS A 165 -2.06 1.03 -5.17
CA HIS A 165 -2.98 1.22 -4.06
C HIS A 165 -2.18 1.42 -2.77
N GLY A 166 -2.75 2.14 -1.81
CA GLY A 166 -2.13 2.21 -0.49
C GLY A 166 -3.11 2.56 0.60
N VAL A 167 -2.83 2.09 1.81
CA VAL A 167 -3.63 2.35 3.02
C VAL A 167 -2.74 2.97 4.10
N GLN A 168 -3.25 3.98 4.79
CA GLN A 168 -2.52 4.70 5.85
C GLN A 168 -2.59 3.97 7.20
N PHE A 169 -3.66 3.20 7.42
CA PHE A 169 -3.83 2.32 8.58
C PHE A 169 -3.13 0.97 8.37
N HIS A 170 -3.14 0.11 9.40
CA HIS A 170 -2.42 -1.15 9.43
C HIS A 170 -3.37 -2.35 9.28
N PRO A 171 -3.69 -2.81 8.05
CA PRO A 171 -4.56 -3.98 7.84
C PRO A 171 -3.99 -5.28 8.43
N GLU A 172 -2.68 -5.33 8.68
CA GLU A 172 -1.98 -6.44 9.33
C GLU A 172 -2.07 -6.42 10.87
N SER A 173 -2.64 -5.37 11.45
CA SER A 173 -2.87 -5.30 12.89
C SER A 173 -4.04 -6.22 13.28
N ILE A 174 -3.84 -7.04 14.32
CA ILE A 174 -4.86 -7.98 14.83
C ILE A 174 -6.17 -7.28 15.20
N THR A 175 -6.09 -6.02 15.64
CA THR A 175 -7.27 -5.24 16.04
C THR A 175 -7.98 -4.57 14.84
N SER A 176 -7.38 -4.57 13.65
CA SER A 176 -8.03 -4.03 12.45
C SER A 176 -9.05 -4.99 11.88
N GLN A 177 -10.23 -4.47 11.55
CA GLN A 177 -11.25 -5.23 10.87
C GLN A 177 -10.90 -5.39 9.39
N HIS A 178 -11.31 -6.52 8.80
CA HIS A 178 -11.19 -6.82 7.37
C HIS A 178 -9.77 -6.85 6.78
N GLY A 179 -8.73 -6.93 7.62
CA GLY A 179 -7.32 -6.99 7.20
C GLY A 179 -7.05 -7.99 6.06
N HIS A 180 -7.34 -9.27 6.28
CA HIS A 180 -7.20 -10.32 5.26
C HIS A 180 -7.98 -10.03 3.99
N LYS A 181 -9.20 -9.47 4.10
CA LYS A 181 -10.04 -9.17 2.93
C LYS A 181 -9.43 -8.06 2.08
N ILE A 182 -8.87 -7.02 2.71
CA ILE A 182 -8.17 -5.92 2.02
C ILE A 182 -6.94 -6.45 1.27
N LEU A 183 -6.13 -7.27 1.94
CA LEU A 183 -4.93 -7.87 1.32
C LEU A 183 -5.30 -8.84 0.19
N GLN A 184 -6.36 -9.64 0.35
CA GLN A 184 -6.89 -10.51 -0.70
C GLN A 184 -7.35 -9.69 -1.92
N ASN A 185 -8.10 -8.62 -1.69
CA ASN A 185 -8.57 -7.74 -2.77
C ASN A 185 -7.39 -7.13 -3.53
N PHE A 186 -6.30 -6.76 -2.87
CA PHE A 186 -5.07 -6.32 -3.55
C PHE A 186 -4.48 -7.43 -4.43
N LEU A 187 -4.35 -8.67 -3.93
CA LEU A 187 -3.85 -9.78 -4.74
C LEU A 187 -4.74 -10.05 -5.96
N ASP A 188 -6.06 -9.94 -5.80
CA ASP A 188 -7.01 -10.12 -6.91
C ASP A 188 -6.88 -9.00 -7.95
N LEU A 189 -6.76 -7.74 -7.53
CA LEU A 189 -6.48 -6.59 -8.40
C LEU A 189 -5.16 -6.75 -9.15
N ALA A 190 -4.11 -7.21 -8.46
CA ALA A 190 -2.80 -7.46 -9.06
C ALA A 190 -2.88 -8.55 -10.14
N ARG A 191 -3.61 -9.65 -9.86
CA ARG A 191 -3.86 -10.72 -10.83
C ARG A 191 -4.63 -10.20 -12.05
N GLU A 192 -5.72 -9.46 -11.84
CA GLU A 192 -6.52 -8.85 -12.92
C GLU A 192 -5.66 -7.95 -13.83
N TRP A 193 -4.82 -7.09 -13.24
CA TRP A 193 -3.89 -6.25 -13.99
C TRP A 193 -2.89 -7.07 -14.82
N ASN A 194 -2.24 -8.06 -14.21
CA ASN A 194 -1.23 -8.88 -14.86
C ASN A 194 -1.82 -9.72 -16.00
N GLU A 195 -3.03 -10.25 -15.83
CA GLU A 195 -3.75 -10.97 -16.89
C GLU A 195 -4.15 -10.06 -18.04
N GLY A 196 -4.62 -8.84 -17.75
CA GLY A 196 -4.94 -7.82 -18.75
C GLY A 196 -3.72 -7.39 -19.56
N GLY A 197 -2.60 -7.11 -18.89
CA GLY A 197 -1.34 -6.72 -19.54
C GLY A 197 -0.73 -7.85 -20.39
N ARG A 198 -0.85 -9.11 -19.97
CA ARG A 198 -0.41 -10.27 -20.78
C ARG A 198 -1.26 -10.43 -22.03
N ARG A 199 -2.58 -10.23 -21.95
CA ARG A 199 -3.47 -10.29 -23.12
C ARG A 199 -3.15 -9.21 -24.15
N ALA A 200 -2.79 -8.00 -23.72
CA ALA A 200 -2.40 -6.91 -24.62
C ALA A 200 -1.06 -7.12 -25.33
N LYS A 201 -0.18 -8.01 -24.84
CA LYS A 201 1.12 -8.33 -25.47
C LYS A 201 1.06 -9.47 -26.49
N VAL A 202 -0.06 -10.21 -26.54
CA VAL A 202 -0.25 -11.38 -27.42
C VAL A 202 -1.24 -11.08 -28.57
N ALA A 203 -1.93 -9.94 -28.52
CA ALA A 203 -2.78 -9.40 -29.58
C ALA A 203 -1.98 -8.46 -30.49
#